data_AF-A0A931I7Z9-F1
#
_entry.id   AF-A0A931I7Z9-F1
#
_cell.length_a   1.000
_cell.length_b   1.000
_cell.length_c   1.000
_cell.angle_alpha   90.00
_cell.angle_beta   90.00
_cell.angle_gamma   90.00
#
_symmetry.space_group_name_H-M   'P 1'
#
loop_
_entity.id
_entity.type
_entity.pdbx_description
1 polymer ?
#
loop_
_entity_poly.entity_id
_entity_poly.type
_entity_poly.pdbx_seq_one_letter_code
_entity_poly.pdbx_strand_id
1 'polypeptide(L)'
;MNQKTKVRPRWDRYAELEFDHRDRIVTGLRGVGLSYREIAQLLGIRARQVESVLGEVAGLRAREVSQAEIARRVGLPRTTVQGLLRKERAPRSTPRKTAVLRALSEMHGMQLDVLGWFLGMERNHVYELVKRLHVEGIVKDLEDVLAGEKWVIPTRFTASKYLGWRTAEWMPPNGLAEHYRRVAQARVMLVGSDPDLWVSERVLRHRIGRTTGAKAGAEFEVSSGREPRKGHPHVHDGRFLGVVEGLRGWWALEVELSIKDPEYMDTALRGAIRAARDGVSESMVGVLYLCRGTRVAANVTAASERLPSAEFARLALHLVIRDFDTEWSRWLRDYTARREAAKAASANRRRRTLAHLTKEAEAS
;
A
#
# COMPACT_ATOMS: atom_id res chain seq x y z
N MET A 1 8.96 -40.43 9.57
CA MET A 1 8.01 -39.50 8.93
C MET A 1 8.78 -38.63 7.94
N ASN A 2 8.67 -38.93 6.65
CA ASN A 2 9.41 -38.26 5.58
C ASN A 2 8.88 -36.85 5.35
N GLN A 3 9.75 -35.85 5.51
CA GLN A 3 9.51 -34.49 5.05
C GLN A 3 9.39 -34.51 3.53
N LYS A 4 8.17 -34.34 3.01
CA LYS A 4 7.93 -34.03 1.61
C LYS A 4 8.45 -32.62 1.34
N THR A 5 9.67 -32.53 0.87
CA THR A 5 10.19 -31.35 0.16
C THR A 5 9.22 -31.05 -0.98
N LYS A 6 8.49 -29.93 -0.90
CA LYS A 6 7.70 -29.41 -2.02
C LYS A 6 8.67 -29.07 -3.14
N VAL A 7 8.84 -30.01 -4.07
CA VAL A 7 9.54 -29.77 -5.33
C VAL A 7 8.77 -28.67 -6.05
N ARG A 8 9.40 -27.49 -6.21
CA ARG A 8 8.83 -26.39 -6.99
C ARG A 8 8.50 -26.89 -8.40
N PRO A 9 7.45 -26.34 -9.06
CA PRO A 9 7.10 -26.73 -10.42
C PRO A 9 8.34 -26.64 -11.33
N ARG A 10 8.56 -27.66 -12.15
CA ARG A 10 9.72 -27.83 -13.05
C ARG A 10 9.94 -26.65 -14.03
N TRP A 11 8.98 -25.73 -14.13
CA TRP A 11 8.96 -24.59 -15.05
C TRP A 11 9.70 -23.37 -14.47
N ASP A 12 9.79 -23.23 -13.14
CA ASP A 12 10.57 -22.16 -12.48
C ASP A 12 12.07 -22.25 -12.79
N ARG A 13 12.59 -23.47 -12.94
CA ARG A 13 14.02 -23.71 -13.20
C ARG A 13 14.45 -23.20 -14.58
N TYR A 14 13.53 -23.19 -15.54
CA TYR A 14 13.80 -22.67 -16.89
C TYR A 14 13.62 -21.16 -16.97
N ALA A 15 12.70 -20.57 -16.20
CA ALA A 15 12.57 -19.12 -16.13
C ALA A 15 13.79 -18.43 -15.49
N GLU A 16 14.39 -19.04 -14.46
CA GLU A 16 15.65 -18.58 -13.85
C GLU A 16 16.84 -18.71 -14.83
N LEU A 17 16.95 -19.84 -15.55
CA LEU A 17 17.97 -20.03 -16.59
C LEU A 17 17.77 -19.13 -17.81
N GLU A 18 16.52 -18.87 -18.21
CA GLU A 18 16.17 -17.95 -19.29
C GLU A 18 16.52 -16.51 -18.93
N PHE A 19 16.40 -16.13 -17.65
CA PHE A 19 16.85 -14.84 -17.13
C PHE A 19 18.38 -14.71 -17.16
N ASP A 20 19.11 -15.73 -16.68
CA ASP A 20 20.58 -15.72 -16.59
C ASP A 20 21.28 -15.78 -17.96
N HIS A 21 20.60 -16.33 -18.97
CA HIS A 21 21.13 -16.45 -20.33
C HIS A 21 20.49 -15.50 -21.34
N ARG A 22 19.56 -14.65 -20.90
CA ARG A 22 18.79 -13.74 -21.75
C ARG A 22 19.66 -12.86 -22.64
N ASP A 23 20.72 -12.29 -22.08
CA ASP A 23 21.62 -11.39 -22.80
C ASP A 23 22.37 -12.14 -23.91
N ARG A 24 22.77 -13.40 -23.65
CA ARG A 24 23.41 -14.28 -24.63
C ARG A 24 22.45 -14.68 -25.73
N ILE A 25 21.19 -14.97 -25.38
CA ILE A 25 20.13 -15.32 -26.35
C ILE A 25 19.84 -14.11 -27.25
N VAL A 26 19.65 -12.91 -26.68
CA VAL A 26 19.42 -11.68 -27.44
C VAL A 26 20.60 -11.38 -28.38
N THR A 27 21.83 -11.48 -27.88
CA THR A 27 23.04 -11.29 -28.70
C THR A 27 23.15 -12.33 -29.81
N GLY A 28 22.88 -13.61 -29.51
CA GLY A 28 22.91 -14.69 -30.49
C GLY A 28 21.85 -14.54 -31.59
N LEU A 29 20.60 -14.21 -31.21
CA LEU A 29 19.51 -13.96 -32.15
C LEU A 29 19.82 -12.76 -33.07
N ARG A 30 20.46 -11.72 -32.51
CA ARG A 30 20.92 -10.61 -33.32
C ARG A 30 22.05 -11.01 -34.27
N GLY A 31 22.97 -11.86 -33.82
CA GLY A 31 24.09 -12.39 -34.62
C GLY A 31 23.64 -13.23 -35.82
N VAL A 32 22.49 -13.91 -35.73
CA VAL A 32 21.88 -14.63 -36.87
C VAL A 32 21.00 -13.74 -37.75
N GLY A 33 20.97 -12.43 -37.50
CA GLY A 33 20.35 -11.44 -38.38
C GLY A 33 18.93 -10.98 -38.00
N LEU A 34 18.36 -11.44 -36.89
CA LEU A 34 17.02 -10.99 -36.49
C LEU A 34 17.02 -9.49 -36.12
N SER A 35 15.94 -8.81 -36.48
CA SER A 35 15.65 -7.44 -36.09
C SER A 35 15.22 -7.34 -34.62
N TYR A 36 15.26 -6.13 -34.05
CA TYR A 36 14.80 -5.89 -32.68
C TYR A 36 13.32 -6.26 -32.51
N ARG A 37 12.50 -6.07 -33.55
CA ARG A 37 11.08 -6.44 -33.51
C ARG A 37 10.90 -7.95 -33.43
N GLU A 38 11.63 -8.70 -34.23
CA GLU A 38 11.57 -10.16 -34.25
C GLU A 38 12.09 -10.75 -32.94
N ILE A 39 13.21 -10.24 -32.41
CA ILE A 39 13.75 -10.66 -31.10
C ILE A 39 12.74 -10.36 -29.99
N ALA A 40 12.19 -9.15 -29.97
CA ALA A 40 11.20 -8.74 -28.98
C ALA A 40 9.95 -9.63 -29.01
N GLN A 41 9.47 -9.97 -30.21
CA GLN A 41 8.30 -10.82 -30.39
C GLN A 41 8.59 -12.28 -30.02
N LEU A 42 9.73 -12.82 -30.44
CA LEU A 42 10.12 -14.20 -30.18
C LEU A 42 10.29 -14.48 -28.68
N LEU A 43 10.88 -13.54 -27.94
CA LEU A 43 11.15 -13.68 -26.51
C LEU A 43 10.02 -13.13 -25.63
N GLY A 44 9.00 -12.47 -26.20
CA GLY A 44 7.95 -11.81 -25.42
C GLY A 44 8.44 -10.62 -24.59
N ILE A 45 9.45 -9.89 -25.08
CA ILE A 45 10.14 -8.81 -24.35
C ILE A 45 9.98 -7.46 -25.04
N ARG A 46 10.24 -6.35 -24.33
CA ARG A 46 10.17 -5.01 -24.95
C ARG A 46 11.43 -4.71 -25.77
N ALA A 47 11.29 -3.98 -26.87
CA ALA A 47 12.44 -3.49 -27.68
C ALA A 47 13.48 -2.70 -26.86
N ARG A 48 13.08 -2.06 -25.75
CA ARG A 48 14.00 -1.41 -24.81
C ARG A 48 14.89 -2.40 -24.04
N GLN A 49 14.38 -3.59 -23.73
CA GLN A 49 15.17 -4.66 -23.10
C GLN A 49 16.14 -5.29 -24.11
N VAL A 50 15.76 -5.33 -25.39
CA VAL A 50 16.70 -5.69 -26.47
C VAL A 50 17.81 -4.63 -26.58
N GLU A 51 17.45 -3.34 -26.56
CA GLU A 51 18.41 -2.23 -26.59
C GLU A 51 19.34 -2.18 -25.37
N SER A 52 18.87 -2.53 -24.16
CA SER A 52 19.74 -2.55 -22.98
C SER A 52 20.86 -3.59 -23.07
N VAL A 53 20.66 -4.65 -23.87
CA VAL A 53 21.67 -5.68 -24.11
C VAL A 53 22.57 -5.30 -25.29
N LEU A 54 21.97 -4.90 -26.41
CA LEU A 54 22.70 -4.70 -27.67
C LEU A 54 23.32 -3.30 -27.82
N GLY A 55 22.68 -2.27 -27.27
CA GLY A 55 23.14 -0.87 -27.34
C GLY A 55 23.28 -0.28 -28.75
N GLU A 56 22.72 -0.92 -29.79
CA GLU A 56 22.95 -0.50 -31.17
C GLU A 56 22.26 0.82 -31.49
N VAL A 57 21.06 1.08 -30.95
CA VAL A 57 20.35 2.34 -31.20
C VAL A 57 21.13 3.50 -30.59
N ALA A 58 21.61 3.36 -29.36
CA ALA A 58 22.46 4.34 -28.70
C ALA A 58 23.79 4.52 -29.44
N GLY A 59 24.46 3.43 -29.84
CA GLY A 59 25.72 3.45 -30.55
C GLY A 59 25.64 4.11 -31.93
N LEU A 60 24.61 3.79 -32.71
CA LEU A 60 24.35 4.44 -34.01
C LEU A 60 24.02 5.91 -33.84
N ARG A 61 23.27 6.28 -32.79
CA ARG A 61 22.98 7.69 -32.51
C ARG A 61 24.22 8.49 -32.12
N ALA A 62 25.15 7.88 -31.36
CA ALA A 62 26.42 8.50 -31.01
C ALA A 62 27.30 8.76 -32.24
N ARG A 63 27.13 7.98 -33.32
CA ARG A 63 27.75 8.19 -34.64
C ARG A 63 26.94 9.12 -35.55
N GLU A 64 26.03 9.90 -34.97
CA GLU A 64 25.18 10.88 -35.66
C GLU A 64 24.27 10.32 -36.77
N VAL A 65 24.02 9.01 -36.77
CA VAL A 65 23.11 8.39 -37.73
C VAL A 65 21.68 8.92 -37.52
N SER A 66 20.99 9.20 -38.62
CA SER A 66 19.61 9.72 -38.57
C SER A 66 18.64 8.70 -37.97
N GLN A 67 17.60 9.17 -37.28
CA GLN A 67 16.61 8.28 -36.64
C GLN A 67 15.90 7.36 -37.64
N ALA A 68 15.68 7.84 -38.88
CA ALA A 68 15.07 7.06 -39.95
C ALA A 68 15.99 5.91 -40.40
N GLU A 69 17.30 6.17 -40.47
CA GLU A 69 18.29 5.17 -40.83
C GLU A 69 18.49 4.14 -39.70
N ILE A 70 18.53 4.59 -38.44
CA ILE A 70 18.55 3.68 -37.28
C ILE A 70 17.33 2.75 -37.31
N ALA A 71 16.14 3.31 -37.50
CA ALA A 71 14.87 2.56 -37.58
C ALA A 71 14.92 1.43 -38.62
N ARG A 72 15.47 1.72 -39.82
CA ARG A 72 15.69 0.70 -40.85
C ARG A 72 16.66 -0.39 -40.41
N ARG A 73 17.81 -0.01 -39.83
CA ARG A 73 18.88 -0.97 -39.44
C ARG A 73 18.50 -1.90 -38.28
N VAL A 74 17.72 -1.40 -37.32
CA VAL A 74 17.28 -2.22 -36.18
C VAL A 74 15.90 -2.86 -36.40
N GLY A 75 15.21 -2.53 -37.49
CA GLY A 75 13.88 -3.05 -37.81
C GLY A 75 12.78 -2.61 -36.85
N LEU A 76 12.85 -1.35 -36.37
CA LEU A 76 11.84 -0.76 -35.49
C LEU A 76 11.16 0.44 -36.16
N PRO A 77 9.89 0.74 -35.84
CA PRO A 77 9.27 2.00 -36.24
C PRO A 77 10.07 3.21 -35.73
N ARG A 78 10.09 4.30 -36.50
CA ARG A 78 10.80 5.55 -36.15
C ARG A 78 10.39 6.08 -34.77
N THR A 79 9.11 5.97 -34.42
CA THR A 79 8.55 6.37 -33.12
C THR A 79 9.13 5.54 -31.97
N THR A 80 9.32 4.24 -32.17
CA THR A 80 9.96 3.35 -31.19
C THR A 80 11.42 3.72 -30.98
N VAL A 81 12.18 3.97 -32.07
CA VAL A 81 13.58 4.44 -31.98
C VAL A 81 13.67 5.77 -31.26
N GLN A 82 12.79 6.72 -31.56
CA GLN A 82 12.71 7.99 -30.84
C GLN A 82 12.46 7.79 -29.34
N GLY A 83 11.62 6.82 -28.97
CA GLY A 83 11.36 6.42 -27.60
C GLY A 83 12.55 5.77 -26.90
N LEU A 84 13.40 5.02 -27.62
CA LEU A 84 14.64 4.45 -27.10
C LEU A 84 15.72 5.52 -26.87
N LEU A 85 15.83 6.49 -27.78
CA LEU A 85 16.81 7.58 -27.71
C LEU A 85 16.46 8.67 -26.69
N ARG A 86 15.19 8.79 -26.30
CA ARG A 86 14.82 9.63 -25.16
C ARG A 86 15.45 9.01 -23.91
N LYS A 87 16.50 9.66 -23.37
CA LYS A 87 17.02 9.39 -22.03
C LYS A 87 15.81 9.21 -21.11
N GLU A 88 15.74 8.04 -20.46
CA GLU A 88 14.80 7.85 -19.38
C GLU A 88 15.06 9.02 -18.44
N ARG A 89 14.11 9.95 -18.31
CA ARG A 89 14.15 10.85 -17.18
C ARG A 89 14.15 9.90 -16.01
N ALA A 90 15.31 9.74 -15.36
CA ALA A 90 15.43 8.96 -14.14
C ALA A 90 14.18 9.29 -13.33
N PRO A 91 13.32 8.30 -13.02
CA PRO A 91 12.03 8.57 -12.44
C PRO A 91 12.28 9.31 -11.14
N ARG A 92 12.19 10.64 -11.21
CA ARG A 92 12.38 11.51 -10.05
C ARG A 92 11.27 11.08 -9.13
N SER A 93 11.62 10.48 -8.00
CA SER A 93 10.62 10.07 -7.03
C SER A 93 9.87 11.31 -6.62
N THR A 94 8.65 11.47 -7.11
CA THR A 94 7.80 12.59 -6.70
C THR A 94 7.45 12.37 -5.22
N PRO A 95 7.27 13.43 -4.42
CA PRO A 95 6.80 13.29 -3.04
C PRO A 95 5.56 12.39 -2.93
N ARG A 96 4.66 12.48 -3.92
CA ARG A 96 3.48 11.62 -4.04
C ARG A 96 3.82 10.14 -4.23
N LYS A 97 4.76 9.81 -5.12
CA LYS A 97 5.23 8.42 -5.31
C LYS A 97 5.82 7.87 -4.03
N THR A 98 6.67 8.65 -3.36
CA THR A 98 7.27 8.27 -2.06
C THR A 98 6.19 8.03 -1.00
N ALA A 99 5.20 8.91 -0.89
CA ALA A 99 4.09 8.78 0.06
C ALA A 99 3.25 7.51 -0.19
N VAL A 100 2.92 7.21 -1.45
CA VAL A 100 2.19 5.99 -1.83
C VAL A 100 2.96 4.75 -1.45
N LEU A 101 4.24 4.68 -1.81
CA LEU A 101 5.03 3.48 -1.57
C LEU A 101 5.29 3.27 -0.07
N ARG A 102 5.46 4.35 0.70
CA ARG A 102 5.48 4.28 2.17
C ARG A 102 4.15 3.72 2.71
N ALA A 103 3.03 4.30 2.32
CA ALA A 103 1.71 3.88 2.81
C ALA A 103 1.39 2.42 2.47
N LEU A 104 1.65 1.99 1.23
CA LEU A 104 1.48 0.59 0.82
C LEU A 104 2.38 -0.36 1.62
N SER A 105 3.61 0.07 1.93
CA SER A 105 4.57 -0.73 2.70
C SER A 105 4.18 -0.86 4.18
N GLU A 106 3.62 0.20 4.77
CA GLU A 106 3.11 0.23 6.14
C GLU A 106 1.82 -0.58 6.31
N MET A 107 0.96 -0.61 5.28
CA MET A 107 -0.40 -1.15 5.35
C MET A 107 -0.57 -2.50 4.65
N HIS A 108 0.53 -3.19 4.31
CA HIS A 108 0.56 -4.43 3.50
C HIS A 108 0.11 -4.25 2.03
N GLY A 109 -0.68 -3.22 1.75
CA GLY A 109 -1.21 -2.86 0.44
C GLY A 109 -2.53 -2.13 0.60
N MET A 110 -3.16 -1.73 -0.50
CA MET A 110 -4.50 -1.14 -0.49
C MET A 110 -5.24 -1.51 -1.77
N GLN A 111 -6.57 -1.63 -1.70
CA GLN A 111 -7.38 -1.65 -2.91
C GLN A 111 -7.43 -0.26 -3.56
N LEU A 112 -7.62 -0.23 -4.88
CA LEU A 112 -7.51 1.00 -5.69
C LEU A 112 -8.44 2.13 -5.25
N ASP A 113 -9.65 1.80 -4.80
CA ASP A 113 -10.60 2.76 -4.26
C ASP A 113 -10.09 3.40 -2.96
N VAL A 114 -9.60 2.56 -2.03
CA VAL A 114 -8.99 3.01 -0.77
C VAL A 114 -7.75 3.84 -1.02
N LEU A 115 -6.91 3.44 -1.96
CA LEU A 115 -5.75 4.22 -2.36
C LEU A 115 -6.16 5.58 -2.97
N GLY A 116 -7.27 5.63 -3.71
CA GLY A 116 -7.83 6.87 -4.22
C GLY A 116 -8.29 7.83 -3.13
N TRP A 117 -9.01 7.31 -2.13
CA TRP A 117 -9.40 8.09 -0.96
C TRP A 117 -8.20 8.58 -0.15
N PHE A 118 -7.22 7.70 0.08
CA PHE A 118 -5.96 8.03 0.76
C PHE A 118 -5.24 9.20 0.08
N LEU A 119 -5.16 9.18 -1.25
CA LEU A 119 -4.46 10.21 -2.03
C LEU A 119 -5.32 11.44 -2.37
N GLY A 120 -6.61 11.44 -2.04
CA GLY A 120 -7.54 12.46 -2.53
C GLY A 120 -7.67 12.47 -4.06
N MET A 121 -7.40 11.35 -4.73
CA MET A 121 -7.33 11.25 -6.19
C MET A 121 -8.59 10.65 -6.79
N GLU A 122 -8.89 11.04 -8.03
CA GLU A 122 -9.93 10.38 -8.82
C GLU A 122 -9.44 9.03 -9.34
N ARG A 123 -10.39 8.11 -9.48
CA ARG A 123 -10.15 6.72 -9.87
C ARG A 123 -9.24 6.59 -11.09
N ASN A 124 -9.47 7.37 -12.16
CA ASN A 124 -8.64 7.34 -13.37
C ASN A 124 -7.18 7.72 -13.10
N HIS A 125 -6.95 8.74 -12.26
CA HIS A 125 -5.59 9.16 -11.91
C HIS A 125 -4.88 8.13 -11.03
N VAL A 126 -5.62 7.40 -10.19
CA VAL A 126 -5.07 6.29 -9.38
C VAL A 126 -4.66 5.14 -10.29
N TYR A 127 -5.50 4.75 -11.26
CA TYR A 127 -5.13 3.72 -12.24
C TYR A 127 -3.87 4.07 -13.00
N GLU A 128 -3.75 5.29 -13.53
CA GLU A 128 -2.55 5.71 -14.26
C GLU A 128 -1.30 5.75 -13.38
N LEU A 129 -1.45 6.16 -12.11
CA LEU A 129 -0.36 6.07 -11.15
C LEU A 129 0.06 4.63 -10.92
N VAL A 130 -0.87 3.74 -10.59
CA VAL A 130 -0.58 2.33 -10.28
C VAL A 130 -0.02 1.60 -11.49
N LYS A 131 -0.53 1.86 -12.70
CA LYS A 131 0.03 1.36 -13.95
C LYS A 131 1.50 1.73 -14.11
N ARG A 132 1.89 2.97 -13.80
CA ARG A 132 3.31 3.37 -13.81
C ARG A 132 4.12 2.63 -12.75
N LEU A 133 3.63 2.53 -11.52
CA LEU A 133 4.33 1.80 -10.45
C LEU A 133 4.51 0.31 -10.80
N HIS A 134 3.52 -0.29 -11.47
CA HIS A 134 3.55 -1.68 -11.93
C HIS A 134 4.57 -1.85 -13.07
N VAL A 135 4.59 -0.93 -14.04
CA VAL A 135 5.59 -0.92 -15.13
C VAL A 135 7.01 -0.77 -14.60
N GLU A 136 7.20 -0.05 -13.49
CA GLU A 136 8.49 0.09 -12.79
C GLU A 136 8.85 -1.12 -11.92
N GLY A 137 7.98 -2.12 -11.77
CA GLY A 137 8.25 -3.34 -11.01
C GLY A 137 8.33 -3.14 -9.49
N ILE A 138 7.78 -2.04 -8.97
CA ILE A 138 7.85 -1.71 -7.53
C ILE A 138 6.56 -2.02 -6.76
N VAL A 139 5.46 -2.26 -7.49
CA VAL A 139 4.22 -2.82 -6.96
C VAL A 139 3.77 -3.98 -7.84
N LYS A 140 2.91 -4.84 -7.32
CA LYS A 140 2.23 -5.90 -8.05
C LYS A 140 0.75 -5.97 -7.65
N ASP A 141 -0.03 -6.70 -8.42
CA ASP A 141 -1.41 -7.05 -8.07
C ASP A 141 -1.37 -8.23 -7.08
N LEU A 142 -2.38 -8.35 -6.23
CA LEU A 142 -2.59 -9.58 -5.44
C LEU A 142 -3.21 -10.64 -6.37
N GLU A 143 -2.57 -11.80 -6.48
CA GLU A 143 -2.90 -12.84 -7.47
C GLU A 143 -4.25 -13.53 -7.18
N ASP A 144 -4.62 -13.62 -5.90
CA ASP A 144 -5.86 -14.27 -5.48
C ASP A 144 -7.06 -13.31 -5.59
N VAL A 145 -8.16 -13.82 -6.16
CA VAL A 145 -9.39 -13.05 -6.35
C VAL A 145 -10.07 -12.85 -5.01
N LEU A 146 -10.03 -11.60 -4.53
CA LEU A 146 -10.75 -11.15 -3.34
C LEU A 146 -11.83 -10.15 -3.76
N ALA A 147 -12.93 -10.11 -3.02
CA ALA A 147 -14.04 -9.22 -3.35
C ALA A 147 -13.62 -7.73 -3.37
N GLY A 148 -14.19 -6.98 -4.31
CA GLY A 148 -13.97 -5.54 -4.46
C GLY A 148 -12.98 -5.15 -5.55
N GLU A 149 -12.39 -3.96 -5.42
CA GLU A 149 -11.41 -3.44 -6.37
C GLU A 149 -10.07 -4.19 -6.31
N LYS A 150 -9.24 -4.05 -7.34
CA LYS A 150 -7.91 -4.68 -7.35
C LYS A 150 -7.03 -4.17 -6.22
N TRP A 151 -6.29 -5.10 -5.60
CA TRP A 151 -5.26 -4.79 -4.62
C TRP A 151 -3.98 -4.33 -5.30
N VAL A 152 -3.36 -3.30 -4.71
CA VAL A 152 -2.02 -2.84 -5.05
C VAL A 152 -1.14 -3.15 -3.86
N ILE A 153 -0.15 -4.02 -4.05
CA ILE A 153 0.77 -4.43 -3.00
C ILE A 153 2.21 -4.07 -3.40
N PRO A 154 3.05 -3.58 -2.48
CA PRO A 154 4.45 -3.26 -2.79
C PRO A 154 5.23 -4.55 -3.02
N THR A 155 6.25 -4.58 -3.87
CA THR A 155 7.13 -5.76 -3.89
C THR A 155 7.87 -5.90 -2.54
N ARG A 156 8.33 -7.11 -2.20
CA ARG A 156 9.10 -7.33 -0.96
C ARG A 156 10.29 -6.38 -0.80
N PHE A 157 10.99 -6.11 -1.91
CA PHE A 157 12.10 -5.16 -1.95
C PHE A 157 11.62 -3.75 -1.63
N THR A 158 10.56 -3.29 -2.29
CA THR A 158 9.96 -1.97 -2.03
C THR A 158 9.50 -1.85 -0.58
N ALA A 159 8.77 -2.85 -0.06
CA ALA A 159 8.34 -2.87 1.33
C ALA A 159 9.52 -2.72 2.29
N SER A 160 10.57 -3.53 2.10
CA SER A 160 11.75 -3.50 2.97
C SER A 160 12.50 -2.17 2.88
N LYS A 161 12.59 -1.58 1.68
CA LYS A 161 13.22 -0.26 1.45
C LYS A 161 12.52 0.86 2.20
N TYR A 162 11.19 0.91 2.13
CA TYR A 162 10.41 1.99 2.74
C TYR A 162 10.20 1.82 4.24
N LEU A 163 10.22 0.58 4.75
CA LEU A 163 10.20 0.31 6.18
C LEU A 163 11.58 0.53 6.81
N GLY A 164 12.66 0.21 6.10
CA GLY A 164 14.02 0.27 6.65
C GLY A 164 14.45 -1.03 7.36
N TRP A 165 13.65 -2.09 7.26
CA TRP A 165 14.00 -3.45 7.71
C TRP A 165 13.42 -4.50 6.76
N ARG A 166 14.00 -5.71 6.79
CA ARG A 166 13.49 -6.83 6.01
C ARG A 166 12.21 -7.39 6.64
N THR A 167 11.10 -7.31 5.92
CA THR A 167 9.81 -7.88 6.34
C THR A 167 9.61 -9.29 5.78
N ALA A 168 9.10 -10.21 6.61
CA ALA A 168 8.69 -11.56 6.23
C ALA A 168 7.30 -11.54 5.59
N GLU A 169 6.31 -11.06 6.34
CA GLU A 169 4.93 -10.86 5.91
C GLU A 169 4.75 -9.49 5.24
N TRP A 170 5.15 -9.38 3.97
CA TRP A 170 5.16 -8.09 3.29
C TRP A 170 3.84 -7.73 2.57
N MET A 171 2.99 -8.72 2.26
CA MET A 171 1.66 -8.56 1.64
C MET A 171 0.54 -9.00 2.60
N PRO A 172 -0.74 -8.64 2.37
CA PRO A 172 -1.82 -9.09 3.23
C PRO A 172 -2.06 -10.60 3.01
N PRO A 173 -2.15 -11.42 4.07
CA PRO A 173 -2.63 -12.79 3.95
C PRO A 173 -4.07 -12.81 3.43
N ASN A 174 -4.40 -13.77 2.57
CA ASN A 174 -5.73 -13.84 1.92
C ASN A 174 -6.89 -13.86 2.92
N GLY A 175 -6.77 -14.64 4.01
CA GLY A 175 -7.78 -14.71 5.06
C GLY A 175 -7.97 -13.40 5.86
N LEU A 176 -7.05 -12.44 5.72
CA LEU A 176 -7.03 -11.19 6.48
C LEU A 176 -7.12 -9.95 5.59
N ALA A 177 -7.27 -10.11 4.27
CA ALA A 177 -7.29 -8.98 3.36
C ALA A 177 -8.43 -8.00 3.66
N GLU A 178 -9.63 -8.49 3.98
CA GLU A 178 -10.75 -7.62 4.36
C GLU A 178 -10.43 -6.84 5.65
N HIS A 179 -9.73 -7.46 6.60
CA HIS A 179 -9.23 -6.76 7.78
C HIS A 179 -8.27 -5.62 7.40
N TYR A 180 -7.25 -5.91 6.58
CA TYR A 180 -6.30 -4.88 6.13
C TYR A 180 -6.98 -3.77 5.31
N ARG A 181 -8.02 -4.09 4.53
CA ARG A 181 -8.84 -3.09 3.82
C ARG A 181 -9.52 -2.17 4.83
N ARG A 182 -10.14 -2.72 5.87
CA ARG A 182 -10.86 -1.96 6.90
C ARG A 182 -9.92 -1.11 7.75
N VAL A 183 -8.74 -1.61 8.10
CA VAL A 183 -7.69 -0.82 8.77
C VAL A 183 -7.21 0.33 7.87
N ALA A 184 -7.04 0.11 6.57
CA ALA A 184 -6.69 1.17 5.63
C ALA A 184 -7.81 2.23 5.50
N GLN A 185 -9.07 1.81 5.45
CA GLN A 185 -10.22 2.73 5.49
C GLN A 185 -10.28 3.52 6.81
N ALA A 186 -10.04 2.87 7.96
CA ALA A 186 -9.97 3.54 9.25
C ALA A 186 -8.86 4.60 9.26
N ARG A 187 -7.67 4.29 8.77
CA ARG A 187 -6.57 5.27 8.62
C ARG A 187 -7.02 6.49 7.82
N VAL A 188 -7.60 6.25 6.63
CA VAL A 188 -8.09 7.32 5.75
C VAL A 188 -9.15 8.18 6.43
N MET A 189 -10.10 7.56 7.11
CA MET A 189 -11.19 8.24 7.81
C MET A 189 -10.69 9.10 8.97
N LEU A 190 -9.78 8.55 9.78
CA LEU A 190 -9.33 9.16 11.03
C LEU A 190 -8.28 10.25 10.81
N VAL A 191 -7.31 10.02 9.92
CA VAL A 191 -6.13 10.90 9.78
C VAL A 191 -5.68 11.12 8.34
N GLY A 192 -6.33 10.50 7.36
CA GLY A 192 -6.00 10.68 5.95
C GLY A 192 -4.65 10.07 5.57
N SER A 193 -3.85 10.83 4.81
CA SER A 193 -2.53 10.39 4.29
C SER A 193 -1.32 10.96 5.01
N ASP A 194 -1.53 11.71 6.09
CA ASP A 194 -0.43 12.23 6.89
C ASP A 194 0.34 11.08 7.56
N PRO A 195 1.64 10.89 7.26
CA PRO A 195 2.42 9.81 7.86
C PRO A 195 2.72 10.04 9.34
N ASP A 196 2.69 11.28 9.84
CA ASP A 196 3.07 11.61 11.21
C ASP A 196 1.90 11.41 12.19
N LEU A 197 0.70 11.24 11.67
CA LEU A 197 -0.52 11.00 12.45
C LEU A 197 -0.89 9.52 12.55
N TRP A 198 -0.08 8.60 12.02
CA TRP A 198 -0.39 7.17 11.98
C TRP A 198 0.83 6.29 12.26
N VAL A 199 0.64 5.25 13.09
CA VAL A 199 1.61 4.17 13.27
C VAL A 199 0.90 2.84 12.96
N SER A 200 1.37 2.10 11.96
CA SER A 200 0.71 0.85 11.55
C SER A 200 1.05 -0.34 12.47
N GLU A 201 0.15 -1.33 12.53
CA GLU A 201 0.37 -2.64 13.18
C GLU A 201 1.76 -3.21 12.88
N ARG A 202 2.20 -3.15 11.63
CA ARG A 202 3.52 -3.63 11.21
C ARG A 202 4.68 -2.90 11.89
N VAL A 203 4.59 -1.58 12.03
CA VAL A 203 5.59 -0.78 12.76
C VAL A 203 5.54 -1.12 14.25
N LEU A 204 4.35 -1.26 14.82
CA LEU A 204 4.16 -1.61 16.23
C LEU A 204 4.76 -2.99 16.55
N ARG A 205 4.45 -3.99 15.73
CA ARG A 205 5.03 -5.33 15.80
C ARG A 205 6.55 -5.25 15.70
N HIS A 206 7.10 -4.51 14.74
CA HIS A 206 8.55 -4.39 14.64
C HIS A 206 9.19 -3.78 15.91
N ARG A 207 8.59 -2.74 16.50
CA ARG A 207 9.06 -2.12 17.75
C ARG A 207 9.05 -3.10 18.93
N ILE A 208 7.99 -3.90 19.06
CA ILE A 208 7.90 -4.92 20.12
C ILE A 208 8.98 -5.98 19.93
N GLY A 209 9.16 -6.50 18.70
CA GLY A 209 10.19 -7.50 18.41
C GLY A 209 11.61 -7.03 18.73
N ARG A 210 11.90 -5.73 18.53
CA ARG A 210 13.18 -5.13 18.95
C ARG A 210 13.35 -5.10 20.47
N THR A 211 12.27 -4.85 21.21
CA THR A 211 12.29 -4.75 22.67
C THR A 211 12.43 -6.12 23.33
N THR A 212 11.83 -7.16 22.74
CA THR A 212 11.92 -8.54 23.24
C THR A 212 13.22 -9.26 22.85
N GLY A 213 14.14 -8.58 22.15
CA GLY A 213 15.42 -9.16 21.72
C GLY A 213 15.28 -10.22 20.62
N ALA A 214 14.14 -10.27 19.92
CA ALA A 214 13.96 -11.19 18.81
C ALA A 214 15.01 -10.92 17.72
N LYS A 215 15.72 -11.96 17.27
CA LYS A 215 16.69 -11.85 16.17
C LYS A 215 16.01 -11.25 14.93
N ALA A 216 16.74 -10.44 14.18
CA ALA A 216 16.22 -9.84 12.94
C ALA A 216 15.70 -10.93 11.99
N GLY A 217 14.38 -10.95 11.78
CA GLY A 217 13.71 -11.94 10.93
C GLY A 217 13.17 -13.18 11.63
N ALA A 218 13.30 -13.30 12.96
CA ALA A 218 12.58 -14.31 13.74
C ALA A 218 11.14 -13.85 13.99
N GLU A 219 10.17 -14.74 13.74
CA GLU A 219 8.79 -14.54 14.18
C GLU A 219 8.75 -14.62 15.71
N PHE A 220 8.19 -13.59 16.34
CA PHE A 220 7.92 -13.58 17.76
C PHE A 220 6.40 -13.54 17.94
N GLU A 221 5.89 -14.32 18.89
CA GLU A 221 4.46 -14.46 19.08
C GLU A 221 3.89 -13.25 19.81
N VAL A 222 2.84 -12.68 19.23
CA VAL A 222 2.08 -11.56 19.81
C VAL A 222 0.61 -11.93 19.93
N SER A 223 -0.04 -11.30 20.91
CA SER A 223 -1.49 -11.19 20.93
C SER A 223 -1.93 -10.07 19.98
N SER A 224 -3.11 -10.19 19.39
CA SER A 224 -3.78 -9.09 18.68
C SER A 224 -5.28 -9.21 18.85
N GLY A 225 -6.03 -8.19 18.40
CA GLY A 225 -7.48 -8.29 18.33
C GLY A 225 -7.94 -9.52 17.54
N ARG A 226 -7.23 -9.89 16.46
CA ARG A 226 -7.57 -11.02 15.58
C ARG A 226 -7.23 -12.39 16.17
N GLU A 227 -6.05 -12.48 16.79
CA GLU A 227 -5.51 -13.70 17.39
C GLU A 227 -5.15 -13.41 18.85
N PRO A 228 -6.13 -13.43 19.77
CA PRO A 228 -5.88 -13.12 21.17
C PRO A 228 -5.07 -14.24 21.82
N ARG A 229 -3.97 -13.89 22.48
CA ARG A 229 -3.08 -14.86 23.15
C ARG A 229 -2.76 -14.43 24.56
N LYS A 230 -3.19 -15.22 25.54
CA LYS A 230 -2.94 -14.93 26.96
C LYS A 230 -1.44 -14.98 27.26
N GLY A 231 -0.92 -13.94 27.92
CA GLY A 231 0.49 -13.85 28.31
C GLY A 231 1.44 -13.32 27.23
N HIS A 232 0.95 -13.02 26.02
CA HIS A 232 1.76 -12.43 24.96
C HIS A 232 1.58 -10.91 24.86
N PRO A 233 2.60 -10.15 24.43
CA PRO A 233 2.46 -8.73 24.15
C PRO A 233 1.37 -8.48 23.10
N HIS A 234 0.48 -7.52 23.33
CA HIS A 234 -0.59 -7.18 22.40
C HIS A 234 -0.16 -6.13 21.38
N VAL A 235 -0.55 -6.33 20.12
CA VAL A 235 -0.34 -5.39 19.01
C VAL A 235 -1.69 -4.89 18.52
N HIS A 236 -1.85 -3.56 18.50
CA HIS A 236 -3.01 -2.88 17.92
C HIS A 236 -2.97 -2.90 16.39
N ASP A 237 -4.13 -2.76 15.75
CA ASP A 237 -4.24 -2.61 14.30
C ASP A 237 -3.63 -1.29 13.79
N GLY A 238 -3.56 -0.29 14.67
CA GLY A 238 -2.79 0.92 14.46
C GLY A 238 -2.81 1.82 15.69
N ARG A 239 -2.07 2.92 15.61
CA ARG A 239 -2.21 4.07 16.49
C ARG A 239 -2.37 5.33 15.65
N PHE A 240 -3.15 6.27 16.13
CA PHE A 240 -3.34 7.53 15.43
C PHE A 240 -3.40 8.72 16.37
N LEU A 241 -2.89 9.86 15.91
CA LEU A 241 -3.00 11.14 16.61
C LEU A 241 -4.22 11.89 16.06
N GLY A 242 -5.25 12.03 16.88
CA GLY A 242 -6.52 12.59 16.40
C GLY A 242 -7.44 13.04 17.53
N VAL A 243 -8.69 13.33 17.16
CA VAL A 243 -9.75 13.71 18.09
C VAL A 243 -10.84 12.65 18.06
N VAL A 244 -11.16 12.09 19.22
CA VAL A 244 -12.30 11.19 19.41
C VAL A 244 -13.10 11.71 20.59
N GLU A 245 -14.40 11.92 20.39
CA GLU A 245 -15.31 12.48 21.41
C GLU A 245 -14.83 13.80 22.04
N GLY A 246 -14.24 14.67 21.22
CA GLY A 246 -13.71 15.96 21.65
C GLY A 246 -12.34 15.88 22.33
N LEU A 247 -11.81 14.68 22.62
CA LEU A 247 -10.51 14.50 23.24
C LEU A 247 -9.42 14.30 22.19
N ARG A 248 -8.45 15.21 22.17
CA ARG A 248 -7.27 15.14 21.30
C ARG A 248 -6.15 14.36 21.98
N GLY A 249 -5.57 13.41 21.27
CA GLY A 249 -4.42 12.65 21.76
C GLY A 249 -4.06 11.49 20.85
N TRP A 250 -3.11 10.68 21.30
CA TRP A 250 -2.83 9.40 20.65
C TRP A 250 -3.85 8.36 21.08
N TRP A 251 -4.42 7.67 20.11
CA TRP A 251 -5.39 6.60 20.31
C TRP A 251 -4.85 5.29 19.78
N ALA A 252 -5.04 4.22 20.53
CA ALA A 252 -4.91 2.87 20.00
C ALA A 252 -6.16 2.52 19.20
N LEU A 253 -5.99 1.87 18.05
CA LEU A 253 -7.08 1.43 17.19
C LEU A 253 -7.18 -0.09 17.16
N GLU A 254 -8.39 -0.59 17.32
CA GLU A 254 -8.77 -1.97 17.03
C GLU A 254 -9.91 -1.97 16.01
N VAL A 255 -9.80 -2.80 14.98
CA VAL A 255 -10.86 -3.01 13.99
C VAL A 255 -11.41 -4.42 14.16
N GLU A 256 -12.68 -4.54 14.50
CA GLU A 256 -13.30 -5.83 14.78
C GLU A 256 -14.36 -6.15 13.74
N LEU A 257 -14.19 -7.23 12.99
CA LEU A 257 -15.06 -7.57 11.86
C LEU A 257 -16.03 -8.71 12.13
N SER A 258 -15.78 -9.50 13.17
CA SER A 258 -16.58 -10.67 13.50
C SER A 258 -16.81 -10.79 15.00
N ILE A 259 -17.88 -11.51 15.36
CA ILE A 259 -18.11 -11.89 16.74
C ILE A 259 -17.05 -12.92 17.12
N LYS A 260 -16.46 -12.75 18.29
CA LYS A 260 -15.57 -13.72 18.91
C LYS A 260 -16.25 -14.40 20.07
N ASP A 261 -15.74 -15.58 20.41
CA ASP A 261 -16.03 -16.20 21.69
C ASP A 261 -15.77 -15.21 22.84
N PRO A 262 -16.63 -15.18 23.90
CA PRO A 262 -16.47 -14.26 25.02
C PRO A 262 -15.09 -14.29 25.67
N GLU A 263 -14.46 -15.46 25.84
CA GLU A 263 -13.14 -15.57 26.47
C GLU A 263 -12.05 -14.93 25.60
N TYR A 264 -12.13 -15.13 24.28
CA TYR A 264 -11.22 -14.50 23.34
C TYR A 264 -11.43 -12.99 23.26
N MET A 265 -12.67 -12.51 23.33
CA MET A 265 -12.94 -11.07 23.36
C MET A 265 -12.43 -10.42 24.65
N ASP A 266 -12.62 -11.08 25.80
CA ASP A 266 -12.10 -10.63 27.08
C ASP A 266 -10.56 -10.56 27.06
N THR A 267 -9.91 -11.57 26.47
CA THR A 267 -8.44 -11.61 26.30
C THR A 267 -7.97 -10.48 25.38
N ALA A 268 -8.64 -10.26 24.25
CA ALA A 268 -8.32 -9.21 23.30
C ALA A 268 -8.44 -7.81 23.92
N LEU A 269 -9.56 -7.54 24.60
CA LEU A 269 -9.83 -6.22 25.18
C LEU A 269 -8.87 -5.89 26.32
N ARG A 270 -8.61 -6.86 27.21
CA ARG A 270 -7.61 -6.69 28.28
C ARG A 270 -6.22 -6.45 27.70
N GLY A 271 -5.84 -7.21 26.67
CA GLY A 271 -4.58 -7.04 25.94
C GLY A 271 -4.45 -5.65 25.34
N ALA A 272 -5.48 -5.17 24.65
CA ALA A 272 -5.51 -3.84 24.05
C ALA A 272 -5.38 -2.73 25.11
N ILE A 273 -6.16 -2.78 26.18
CA ILE A 273 -6.10 -1.74 27.22
C ILE A 273 -4.73 -1.72 27.91
N ARG A 274 -4.15 -2.88 28.23
CA ARG A 274 -2.80 -2.96 28.81
C ARG A 274 -1.75 -2.41 27.86
N ALA A 275 -1.78 -2.79 26.57
CA ALA A 275 -0.82 -2.29 25.59
C ALA A 275 -0.93 -0.78 25.33
N ALA A 276 -2.13 -0.21 25.46
CA ALA A 276 -2.34 1.24 25.40
C ALA A 276 -1.81 1.94 26.67
N ARG A 277 -2.10 1.38 27.86
CA ARG A 277 -1.66 1.92 29.16
C ARG A 277 -0.14 1.90 29.32
N ASP A 278 0.47 0.78 28.95
CA ASP A 278 1.89 0.50 29.19
C ASP A 278 2.78 0.90 28.00
N GLY A 279 2.20 1.54 26.98
CA GLY A 279 2.91 1.99 25.79
C GLY A 279 3.94 3.10 26.11
N VAL A 280 5.21 2.85 25.79
CA VAL A 280 6.32 3.77 26.10
C VAL A 280 6.62 4.84 25.04
N SER A 281 6.24 4.62 23.78
CA SER A 281 6.59 5.51 22.66
C SER A 281 5.67 6.72 22.53
N GLU A 282 4.38 6.51 22.76
CA GLU A 282 3.36 7.54 22.69
C GLU A 282 2.39 7.31 23.86
N SER A 283 2.12 8.33 24.68
CA SER A 283 1.12 8.24 25.74
C SER A 283 -0.28 8.22 25.12
N MET A 284 -0.98 7.10 25.28
CA MET A 284 -2.34 6.94 24.75
C MET A 284 -3.34 7.63 25.67
N VAL A 285 -4.32 8.33 25.08
CA VAL A 285 -5.49 8.84 25.82
C VAL A 285 -6.64 7.84 25.83
N GLY A 286 -6.62 6.84 24.95
CA GLY A 286 -7.67 5.83 24.90
C GLY A 286 -7.48 4.76 23.83
N VAL A 287 -8.45 3.85 23.79
CA VAL A 287 -8.61 2.78 22.82
C VAL A 287 -9.92 2.99 22.06
N LEU A 288 -9.83 3.05 20.73
CA LEU A 288 -10.98 3.11 19.83
C LEU A 288 -11.18 1.73 19.18
N TYR A 289 -12.35 1.14 19.41
CA TYR A 289 -12.83 -0.02 18.67
C TYR A 289 -13.78 0.45 17.55
N LEU A 290 -13.43 0.10 16.30
CA LEU A 290 -14.34 0.20 15.17
C LEU A 290 -14.87 -1.20 14.82
N CYS A 291 -16.11 -1.45 15.16
CA CYS A 291 -16.76 -2.76 15.05
C CYS A 291 -17.67 -2.83 13.82
N ARG A 292 -17.64 -3.94 13.08
CA ARG A 292 -18.54 -4.17 11.95
C ARG A 292 -19.94 -4.56 12.44
N GLY A 293 -20.87 -3.61 12.43
CA GLY A 293 -22.26 -3.86 12.79
C GLY A 293 -22.48 -3.89 14.31
N THR A 294 -23.75 -3.71 14.68
CA THR A 294 -24.20 -3.62 16.08
C THR A 294 -23.92 -4.88 16.89
N ARG A 295 -23.96 -6.07 16.26
CA ARG A 295 -23.70 -7.34 16.97
C ARG A 295 -22.26 -7.46 17.45
N VAL A 296 -21.30 -7.01 16.64
CA VAL A 296 -19.89 -7.01 17.01
C VAL A 296 -19.62 -5.96 18.09
N ALA A 297 -20.20 -4.76 17.93
CA ALA A 297 -20.11 -3.71 18.94
C ALA A 297 -20.68 -4.14 20.30
N ALA A 298 -21.83 -4.84 20.30
CA ALA A 298 -22.42 -5.40 21.51
C ALA A 298 -21.51 -6.43 22.18
N ASN A 299 -20.80 -7.27 21.38
CA ASN A 299 -19.85 -8.24 21.92
C ASN A 299 -18.66 -7.56 22.64
N VAL A 300 -18.11 -6.50 22.05
CA VAL A 300 -17.03 -5.71 22.66
C VAL A 300 -17.54 -4.96 23.89
N THR A 301 -18.76 -4.41 23.84
CA THR A 301 -19.40 -3.72 24.98
C THR A 301 -19.59 -4.69 26.16
N ALA A 302 -20.11 -5.88 25.90
CA ALA A 302 -20.27 -6.91 26.93
C ALA A 302 -18.92 -7.34 27.53
N ALA A 303 -17.86 -7.42 26.73
CA ALA A 303 -16.51 -7.68 27.25
C ALA A 303 -15.98 -6.54 28.13
N SER A 304 -16.30 -5.29 27.76
CA SER A 304 -15.97 -4.12 28.58
C SER A 304 -16.64 -4.14 29.95
N GLU A 305 -17.92 -4.54 30.00
CA GLU A 305 -18.68 -4.68 31.26
C GLU A 305 -18.11 -5.78 32.17
N ARG A 306 -17.45 -6.79 31.59
CA ARG A 306 -16.78 -7.89 32.32
C ARG A 306 -15.34 -7.59 32.72
N LEU A 307 -14.83 -6.38 32.48
CA LEU A 307 -13.46 -6.04 32.86
C LEU A 307 -13.27 -6.07 34.39
N PRO A 308 -12.23 -6.75 34.92
CA PRO A 308 -11.98 -6.81 36.35
C PRO A 308 -11.73 -5.42 36.96
N SER A 309 -12.62 -4.97 37.84
CA SER A 309 -12.54 -3.61 38.43
C SER A 309 -11.22 -3.36 39.16
N ALA A 310 -10.64 -4.38 39.79
CA ALA A 310 -9.36 -4.28 40.51
C ALA A 310 -8.20 -3.79 39.62
N GLU A 311 -8.25 -4.09 38.32
CA GLU A 311 -7.22 -3.66 37.37
C GLU A 311 -7.66 -2.47 36.51
N PHE A 312 -8.94 -2.42 36.12
CA PHE A 312 -9.40 -1.52 35.06
C PHE A 312 -10.25 -0.33 35.54
N ALA A 313 -10.70 -0.29 36.80
CA ALA A 313 -11.67 0.73 37.26
C ALA A 313 -11.14 2.17 37.37
N ARG A 314 -9.81 2.36 37.43
CA ARG A 314 -9.17 3.68 37.62
C ARG A 314 -8.23 4.08 36.49
N LEU A 315 -8.42 3.50 35.31
CA LEU A 315 -7.57 3.83 34.17
C LEU A 315 -7.94 5.21 33.63
N ALA A 316 -6.93 6.07 33.49
CA ALA A 316 -7.02 7.33 32.75
C ALA A 316 -6.98 7.07 31.22
N LEU A 317 -7.73 6.06 30.77
CA LEU A 317 -7.87 5.69 29.36
C LEU A 317 -9.34 5.66 28.99
N HIS A 318 -9.67 6.33 27.90
CA HIS A 318 -11.01 6.28 27.33
C HIS A 318 -11.16 5.02 26.49
N LEU A 319 -12.27 4.29 26.65
CA LEU A 319 -12.67 3.22 25.74
C LEU A 319 -13.86 3.70 24.93
N VAL A 320 -13.67 3.81 23.62
CA VAL A 320 -14.72 4.25 22.68
C VAL A 320 -15.02 3.11 21.72
N ILE A 321 -16.28 2.72 21.62
CA ILE A 321 -16.73 1.63 20.73
C ILE A 321 -17.71 2.24 19.72
N ARG A 322 -17.43 2.07 18.43
CA ARG A 322 -18.27 2.62 17.35
C ARG A 322 -18.54 1.58 16.27
N ASP A 323 -19.64 1.80 15.55
CA ASP A 323 -19.97 1.04 14.35
C ASP A 323 -19.14 1.55 13.15
N PHE A 324 -18.28 0.68 12.62
CA PHE A 324 -17.38 0.98 11.50
C PHE A 324 -18.16 1.43 10.26
N ASP A 325 -19.20 0.69 9.87
CA ASP A 325 -19.90 0.90 8.60
C ASP A 325 -20.68 2.22 8.61
N THR A 326 -21.21 2.61 9.78
CA THR A 326 -21.88 3.90 10.01
C THR A 326 -20.89 5.06 9.92
N GLU A 327 -19.76 4.97 10.62
CA GLU A 327 -18.72 6.01 10.59
C GLU A 327 -18.12 6.17 9.19
N TRP A 328 -17.84 5.05 8.52
CA TRP A 328 -17.32 5.04 7.15
C TRP A 328 -18.31 5.64 6.15
N SER A 329 -19.59 5.27 6.26
CA SER A 329 -20.65 5.82 5.39
C SER A 329 -20.84 7.32 5.59
N ARG A 330 -20.75 7.81 6.84
CA ARG A 330 -20.78 9.24 7.15
C ARG A 330 -19.59 9.95 6.51
N TRP A 331 -18.38 9.42 6.72
CA TRP A 331 -17.17 9.99 6.14
C TRP A 331 -17.24 10.06 4.61
N LEU A 332 -17.74 9.01 3.94
CA LEU A 332 -17.88 9.00 2.48
C LEU A 332 -18.82 10.10 1.97
N ARG A 333 -19.95 10.32 2.65
CA ARG A 333 -20.88 11.42 2.31
C ARG A 333 -20.18 12.77 2.43
N ASP A 334 -19.52 13.01 3.57
CA ASP A 334 -18.83 14.28 3.83
C ASP A 334 -17.65 14.51 2.88
N TYR A 335 -16.89 13.46 2.57
CA TYR A 335 -15.81 13.50 1.59
C TYR A 335 -16.32 13.84 0.19
N THR A 336 -17.42 13.21 -0.24
CA THR A 336 -18.02 13.44 -1.55
C THR A 336 -18.55 14.88 -1.66
N ALA A 337 -19.27 15.36 -0.64
CA ALA A 337 -19.75 16.74 -0.58
C ALA A 337 -18.59 17.76 -0.66
N ARG A 338 -17.51 17.55 0.09
CA ARG A 338 -16.30 18.40 0.05
C ARG A 338 -15.65 18.41 -1.33
N ARG A 339 -15.57 17.24 -2.00
CA ARG A 339 -15.00 17.17 -3.36
C ARG A 339 -15.85 17.92 -4.38
N GLU A 340 -17.16 17.75 -4.35
CA GLU A 340 -18.05 18.44 -5.30
C GLU A 340 -18.05 19.95 -5.07
N ALA A 341 -18.01 20.40 -3.80
CA ALA A 341 -17.81 21.80 -3.48
C ALA A 341 -16.47 22.36 -4.03
N ALA A 342 -15.37 21.60 -3.90
CA ALA A 342 -14.06 21.99 -4.43
C ALA A 342 -14.05 22.06 -5.97
N LYS A 343 -14.72 21.13 -6.64
CA LYS A 343 -14.88 21.15 -8.11
C LYS A 343 -15.68 22.37 -8.56
N ALA A 344 -16.81 22.66 -7.91
CA ALA A 344 -17.65 23.81 -8.21
C ALA A 344 -16.87 25.13 -8.03
N ALA A 345 -16.10 25.25 -6.94
CA ALA A 345 -15.23 26.41 -6.71
C ALA A 345 -14.16 26.58 -7.81
N SER A 346 -13.56 25.48 -8.28
CA SER A 346 -12.57 25.50 -9.37
C SER A 346 -13.18 25.86 -10.73
N ALA A 347 -14.36 25.34 -11.05
CA ALA A 347 -15.10 25.68 -12.27
C ALA A 347 -15.48 27.17 -12.29
N ASN A 348 -15.96 27.69 -11.16
CA ASN A 348 -16.25 29.11 -11.00
C ASN A 348 -15.00 29.99 -11.14
N ARG A 349 -13.84 29.55 -10.61
CA ARG A 349 -12.57 30.24 -10.81
C ARG A 349 -12.20 30.32 -12.30
N ARG A 350 -12.26 29.20 -13.03
CA ARG A 350 -11.97 29.17 -14.48
C ARG A 350 -12.91 30.08 -15.27
N ARG A 351 -14.21 30.07 -14.95
CA ARG A 351 -15.21 30.93 -15.62
C ARG A 351 -14.93 32.41 -15.38
N ARG A 352 -14.53 32.79 -14.14
CA ARG A 352 -14.12 34.17 -13.83
C ARG A 352 -12.84 34.59 -14.56
N THR A 353 -11.84 33.71 -14.63
CA THR A 353 -10.61 33.99 -15.37
C THR A 353 -10.87 34.18 -16.87
N LEU A 354 -11.72 33.34 -17.46
CA LEU A 354 -12.12 33.50 -18.87
C LEU A 354 -12.88 34.80 -19.12
N ALA A 355 -13.82 35.16 -18.22
CA ALA A 355 -14.58 36.41 -18.34
C ALA A 355 -13.70 37.68 -18.17
N HIS A 356 -12.63 37.60 -17.38
CA HIS A 356 -11.66 38.68 -17.23
C HIS A 356 -10.81 38.85 -18.50
N LEU A 357 -10.31 37.75 -19.04
CA LEU A 357 -9.51 37.75 -20.27
C LEU A 357 -10.30 38.26 -21.49
N THR A 358 -11.59 37.95 -21.58
CA THR A 358 -12.45 38.50 -22.64
C THR A 358 -12.68 40.00 -22.48
N LYS A 359 -12.81 40.52 -21.26
CA LYS A 359 -12.96 41.98 -21.02
C LYS A 359 -11.68 42.76 -21.31
N GLU A 360 -10.51 42.20 -21.01
CA GLU A 360 -9.22 42.81 -21.37
C GLU A 360 -9.00 42.82 -22.89
N ALA A 361 -9.48 41.79 -23.60
CA ALA A 361 -9.40 41.71 -25.06
C ALA A 361 -10.39 42.66 -25.78
N GLU A 362 -11.51 43.02 -25.15
CA GLU A 362 -12.48 44.01 -25.69
C GLU A 362 -12.09 45.46 -25.39
N ALA A 363 -11.16 45.69 -24.45
CA ALA A 363 -10.67 47.00 -24.06
C ALA A 363 -9.34 47.40 -24.73
N SER A 364 -8.79 46.52 -25.59
CA SER A 364 -7.59 46.74 -26.41
C SER A 364 -7.99 46.85 -27.88
#